data_AF-D9Q2X4-F1
#
_entry.id   AF-D9Q2X4-F1
#
_cell.length_a   1.000
_cell.length_b   1.000
_cell.length_c   1.000
_cell.angle_alpha   90.00
_cell.angle_beta   90.00
_cell.angle_gamma   90.00
#
_symmetry.space_group_name_H-M   'P 1'
#
loop_
_entity.id
_entity.type
_entity.pdbx_description
1 polymer ?
#
loop_
_entity_poly.entity_id
_entity_poly.type
_entity_poly.pdbx_seq_one_letter_code
_entity_poly.pdbx_strand_id
1 'polypeptide(L)'
;MLADVHYPHTDLKLLRWSLEEEHDSVVLLGDSVDLAASLPELLRLVGNEGSVPVTLVRGDNEEALGIGGVDFYSALGGRVLMVHGHQGNVANESFTKFAARLAARVSRRLVLSVYAMRLHRPGVFVVAGHAHALWYSRAFRVAIVGSLSTKSSSRPFNEQGYAILSGESLTLKVDPDDLVVSIKV
;
A
#
# COMPACT_ATOMS: atom_id res chain seq x y z
N MET A 1 -4.98 -0.06 6.77
CA MET A 1 -4.65 -0.22 5.34
C MET A 1 -3.32 -0.94 5.22
N LEU A 2 -3.29 -2.03 4.47
CA LEU A 2 -2.12 -2.89 4.29
C LEU A 2 -1.82 -3.00 2.80
N ALA A 3 -0.58 -2.82 2.39
CA ALA A 3 -0.17 -2.87 0.99
C ALA A 3 0.93 -3.92 0.78
N ASP A 4 0.98 -4.49 -0.44
CA ASP A 4 2.06 -5.37 -0.89
C ASP A 4 2.35 -6.46 0.17
N VAL A 5 1.31 -7.20 0.56
CA VAL A 5 1.35 -8.21 1.62
C VAL A 5 2.10 -9.46 1.17
N HIS A 6 1.88 -9.89 -0.08
CA HIS A 6 2.50 -11.05 -0.71
C HIS A 6 2.47 -12.30 0.19
N TYR A 7 1.34 -12.60 0.80
CA TYR A 7 1.23 -13.76 1.67
C TYR A 7 1.43 -15.06 0.87
N PRO A 8 2.27 -16.01 1.36
CA PRO A 8 2.83 -16.11 2.72
C PRO A 8 4.21 -15.46 2.94
N HIS A 9 4.81 -14.80 1.96
CA HIS A 9 6.11 -14.10 2.09
C HIS A 9 6.00 -12.74 2.79
N THR A 10 5.20 -12.70 3.85
CA THR A 10 4.84 -11.51 4.63
C THR A 10 5.66 -11.42 5.91
N ASP A 11 5.97 -10.20 6.34
CA ASP A 11 6.41 -9.94 7.71
C ASP A 11 5.22 -10.13 8.67
N LEU A 12 5.09 -11.34 9.21
CA LEU A 12 3.99 -11.69 10.12
C LEU A 12 4.02 -10.87 11.42
N LYS A 13 5.17 -10.35 11.83
CA LYS A 13 5.27 -9.50 13.02
C LYS A 13 4.60 -8.15 12.74
N LEU A 14 4.95 -7.52 11.62
CA LEU A 14 4.35 -6.24 11.23
C LEU A 14 2.87 -6.38 10.89
N LEU A 15 2.48 -7.49 10.25
CA LEU A 15 1.07 -7.80 10.02
C LEU A 15 0.29 -7.87 11.34
N ARG A 16 0.78 -8.62 12.34
CA ARG A 16 0.13 -8.70 13.66
C ARG A 16 0.02 -7.34 14.32
N TRP A 17 1.12 -6.59 14.37
CA TRP A 17 1.14 -5.23 14.91
C TRP A 17 0.09 -4.33 14.24
N SER A 18 -0.01 -4.36 12.91
CA SER A 18 -1.00 -3.57 12.18
C SER A 18 -2.45 -3.94 12.51
N LEU A 19 -2.71 -5.18 12.93
CA LEU A 19 -4.03 -5.69 13.32
C LEU A 19 -4.31 -5.52 14.82
N GLU A 20 -3.31 -5.22 15.64
CA GLU A 20 -3.49 -4.87 17.06
C GLU A 20 -3.93 -3.42 17.26
N GLU A 21 -3.71 -2.56 16.25
CA GLU A 21 -4.23 -1.19 16.21
C GLU A 21 -5.76 -1.17 16.22
N GLU A 22 -6.38 -0.15 16.81
CA GLU A 22 -7.83 0.00 16.77
C GLU A 22 -8.29 0.28 15.33
N HIS A 23 -9.17 -0.58 14.80
CA HIS A 23 -9.74 -0.44 13.46
C HIS A 23 -11.12 -1.10 13.39
N ASP A 24 -11.98 -0.56 12.53
CA ASP A 24 -13.31 -1.08 12.23
C ASP A 24 -13.37 -1.93 10.95
N SER A 25 -12.32 -1.82 10.12
CA SER A 25 -12.23 -2.44 8.81
C SER A 25 -10.77 -2.49 8.34
N VAL A 26 -10.47 -3.41 7.42
CA VAL A 26 -9.17 -3.49 6.77
C VAL A 26 -9.31 -3.30 5.26
N VAL A 27 -8.42 -2.51 4.68
CA VAL A 27 -8.28 -2.36 3.23
C VAL A 27 -6.93 -2.93 2.82
N LEU A 28 -6.95 -3.93 1.96
CA LEU A 28 -5.78 -4.50 1.29
C LEU A 28 -5.56 -3.75 -0.04
N LEU A 29 -4.41 -3.11 -0.20
CA LEU A 29 -4.08 -2.22 -1.33
C LEU A 29 -3.33 -2.95 -2.45
N GLY A 30 -3.89 -4.08 -2.88
CA GLY A 30 -3.31 -4.96 -3.90
C GLY A 30 -2.08 -5.73 -3.43
N ASP A 31 -1.69 -6.70 -4.24
CA ASP A 31 -0.58 -7.62 -3.99
C ASP A 31 -0.70 -8.32 -2.63
N SER A 32 -1.88 -8.86 -2.37
CA SER A 32 -2.25 -9.48 -1.09
C SER A 32 -1.62 -10.86 -0.94
N VAL A 33 -1.59 -11.64 -2.02
CA VAL A 33 -1.08 -13.01 -2.05
C VAL A 33 -0.22 -13.25 -3.27
N ASP A 34 0.74 -14.18 -3.15
CA ASP A 34 1.49 -14.70 -4.30
C ASP A 34 0.83 -15.95 -4.91
N LEU A 35 -0.08 -16.58 -4.17
CA LEU A 35 -0.79 -17.79 -4.57
C LEU A 35 -2.29 -17.63 -4.26
N ALA A 36 -3.15 -17.88 -5.24
CA ALA A 36 -4.61 -17.75 -5.08
C ALA A 36 -5.15 -18.61 -3.92
N ALA A 37 -4.57 -19.79 -3.71
CA ALA A 37 -4.96 -20.70 -2.62
C ALA A 37 -4.71 -20.14 -1.21
N SER A 38 -3.85 -19.13 -1.07
CA SER A 38 -3.51 -18.52 0.22
C SER A 38 -4.45 -17.37 0.61
N LEU A 39 -5.31 -16.91 -0.30
CA LEU A 39 -6.23 -15.80 -0.03
C LEU A 39 -7.23 -16.09 1.10
N PRO A 40 -7.87 -17.28 1.19
CA PRO A 40 -8.79 -17.57 2.29
C PRO A 40 -8.13 -17.51 3.67
N GLU A 41 -6.88 -17.98 3.78
CA GLU A 41 -6.11 -17.92 5.03
C GLU A 41 -5.80 -16.47 5.42
N LEU A 42 -5.30 -15.68 4.46
CA LEU A 42 -5.04 -14.26 4.68
C LEU A 42 -6.30 -13.50 5.11
N LEU A 43 -7.43 -13.71 4.42
CA LEU A 43 -8.70 -13.05 4.74
C LEU A 43 -9.22 -13.43 6.12
N ARG A 44 -9.06 -14.69 6.55
CA ARG A 44 -9.42 -15.10 7.92
C ARG A 44 -8.56 -14.42 8.97
N LEU A 45 -7.26 -14.30 8.71
CA LEU A 45 -6.32 -13.66 9.63
C LEU A 45 -6.60 -12.15 9.73
N VAL A 46 -6.74 -11.46 8.60
CA VAL A 46 -6.94 -10.01 8.54
C VAL A 46 -8.36 -9.61 8.96
N GLY A 47 -9.35 -10.42 8.59
CA GLY A 47 -10.76 -10.20 8.94
C GLY A 47 -11.15 -10.72 10.32
N ASN A 48 -10.20 -11.20 11.13
CA ASN A 48 -10.46 -11.79 12.44
C ASN A 48 -11.62 -12.81 12.43
N GLU A 49 -11.45 -13.87 11.62
CA GLU A 49 -12.45 -14.93 11.40
C GLU A 49 -13.81 -14.40 10.88
N GLY A 50 -13.81 -13.25 10.21
CA GLY A 50 -14.99 -12.60 9.63
C GLY A 50 -15.65 -11.54 10.53
N SER A 51 -15.07 -11.25 11.70
CA SER A 51 -15.58 -10.21 12.60
C SER A 51 -15.28 -8.79 12.11
N VAL A 52 -14.25 -8.63 11.26
CA VAL A 52 -13.81 -7.35 10.71
C VAL A 52 -13.98 -7.37 9.18
N PRO A 53 -14.72 -6.42 8.59
CA PRO A 53 -14.85 -6.30 7.15
C PRO A 53 -13.49 -6.07 6.47
N VAL A 54 -13.25 -6.79 5.37
CA VAL A 54 -12.03 -6.64 4.56
C VAL A 54 -12.42 -6.20 3.14
N THR A 55 -11.83 -5.09 2.69
CA THR A 55 -11.92 -4.64 1.29
C THR A 55 -10.63 -4.96 0.57
N LEU A 56 -10.73 -5.65 -0.57
CA LEU A 56 -9.62 -5.97 -1.45
C LEU A 56 -9.61 -5.00 -2.64
N VAL A 57 -8.62 -4.11 -2.67
CA VAL A 57 -8.27 -3.35 -3.88
C VAL A 57 -7.38 -4.24 -4.74
N ARG A 58 -7.70 -4.35 -6.03
CA ARG A 58 -7.01 -5.23 -6.97
C ARG A 58 -5.62 -4.68 -7.32
N GLY A 59 -4.59 -5.49 -7.14
CA GLY A 59 -3.24 -5.23 -7.63
C GLY A 59 -2.86 -6.13 -8.80
N ASP A 60 -1.60 -6.04 -9.21
CA ASP A 60 -1.08 -6.76 -10.38
C ASP A 60 -1.11 -8.28 -10.12
N ASN A 61 -0.83 -8.73 -8.89
CA ASN A 61 -0.94 -10.14 -8.52
C ASN A 61 -2.40 -10.64 -8.53
N GLU A 62 -3.35 -9.86 -8.02
CA GLU A 62 -4.76 -10.27 -8.06
C GLU A 62 -5.26 -10.41 -9.51
N GLU A 63 -4.87 -9.49 -10.40
CA GLU A 63 -5.19 -9.59 -11.82
C GLU A 63 -4.60 -10.85 -12.46
N ALA A 64 -3.31 -11.12 -12.22
CA ALA A 64 -2.61 -12.29 -12.75
C ALA A 64 -3.20 -13.62 -12.24
N LEU A 65 -3.68 -13.64 -10.99
CA LEU A 65 -4.25 -14.82 -10.34
C LEU A 65 -5.77 -14.98 -10.58
N GLY A 66 -6.41 -14.03 -11.27
CA GLY A 66 -7.86 -14.05 -11.51
C GLY A 66 -8.68 -13.81 -10.24
N ILE A 67 -8.11 -13.13 -9.25
CA ILE A 67 -8.76 -12.79 -7.98
C ILE A 67 -9.59 -11.51 -8.18
N GLY A 68 -10.86 -11.55 -7.77
CA GLY A 68 -11.75 -10.40 -7.81
C GLY A 68 -11.38 -9.33 -6.78
N GLY A 69 -11.91 -8.12 -6.94
CA GLY A 69 -11.67 -7.00 -6.04
C GLY A 69 -12.22 -5.70 -6.63
N VAL A 70 -12.09 -4.60 -5.89
CA VAL A 70 -12.41 -3.26 -6.41
C VAL A 70 -11.18 -2.61 -7.03
N ASP A 71 -11.34 -1.73 -8.02
CA ASP A 71 -10.20 -1.03 -8.64
C ASP A 71 -9.64 0.07 -7.73
N PHE A 72 -10.50 0.62 -6.87
CA PHE A 72 -10.16 1.59 -5.86
C PHE A 72 -11.19 1.52 -4.72
N TYR A 73 -10.79 2.03 -3.56
CA TYR A 73 -11.70 2.23 -2.42
C TYR A 73 -11.74 3.71 -2.05
N SER A 74 -12.94 4.24 -1.80
CA SER A 74 -13.15 5.66 -1.49
C SER A 74 -13.61 5.81 -0.05
N ALA A 75 -12.98 6.71 0.69
CA ALA A 75 -13.33 7.05 2.06
C ALA A 75 -13.62 8.57 2.21
N LEU A 76 -14.25 8.93 3.33
CA LEU A 76 -14.57 10.32 3.69
C LEU A 76 -15.35 11.08 2.61
N GLY A 77 -16.34 10.42 1.99
CA GLY A 77 -17.17 11.00 0.94
C GLY A 77 -16.42 11.27 -0.37
N GLY A 78 -15.38 10.49 -0.69
CA GLY A 78 -14.58 10.67 -1.91
C GLY A 78 -13.35 11.56 -1.75
N ARG A 79 -13.10 12.09 -0.54
CA ARG A 79 -11.91 12.91 -0.28
C ARG A 79 -10.64 12.10 -0.20
N VAL A 80 -10.73 10.82 0.15
CA VAL A 80 -9.60 9.89 0.18
C VAL A 80 -9.85 8.76 -0.81
N LEU A 81 -8.90 8.56 -1.72
CA LEU A 81 -8.93 7.49 -2.71
C LEU A 81 -7.77 6.54 -2.47
N MET A 82 -8.09 5.27 -2.25
CA MET A 82 -7.14 4.20 -2.00
C MET A 82 -7.00 3.34 -3.24
N VAL A 83 -5.77 3.16 -3.71
CA VAL A 83 -5.45 2.42 -4.94
C VAL A 83 -4.25 1.50 -4.72
N HIS A 84 -4.08 0.48 -5.56
CA HIS A 84 -2.86 -0.31 -5.53
C HIS A 84 -1.64 0.53 -5.96
N GLY A 85 -1.75 1.26 -7.08
CA GLY A 85 -0.73 2.23 -7.50
C GLY A 85 0.05 1.85 -8.76
N HIS A 86 -0.19 0.68 -9.36
CA HIS A 86 0.43 0.26 -10.63
C HIS A 86 0.30 1.32 -11.76
N GLN A 87 -0.75 2.17 -11.73
CA GLN A 87 -0.93 3.28 -12.68
C GLN A 87 0.14 4.39 -12.56
N GLY A 88 0.91 4.42 -11.47
CA GLY A 88 2.01 5.35 -11.26
C GLY A 88 3.29 5.01 -12.03
N ASN A 89 3.36 3.81 -12.64
CA ASN A 89 4.51 3.39 -13.43
C ASN A 89 4.72 4.27 -14.67
N VAL A 90 5.98 4.55 -15.02
CA VAL A 90 6.34 5.51 -16.08
C VAL A 90 6.30 4.87 -17.47
N ALA A 91 6.48 3.55 -17.54
CA ALA A 91 6.45 2.71 -18.75
C ALA A 91 6.16 1.25 -18.35
N ASN A 92 6.74 0.26 -19.03
CA ASN A 92 6.71 -1.12 -18.55
C ASN A 92 7.36 -1.25 -17.15
N GLU A 93 6.94 -2.24 -16.39
CA GLU A 93 7.34 -2.40 -14.99
C GLU A 93 8.86 -2.64 -14.85
N SER A 94 9.45 -3.43 -15.76
CA SER A 94 10.87 -3.77 -15.73
C SER A 94 11.77 -2.54 -15.96
N PHE A 95 11.41 -1.68 -16.90
CA PHE A 95 12.11 -0.42 -17.18
C PHE A 95 11.91 0.58 -16.05
N THR A 96 10.69 0.67 -15.51
CA THR A 96 10.41 1.52 -14.36
C THR A 96 11.22 1.07 -13.15
N LYS A 97 11.32 -0.24 -12.87
CA LYS A 97 12.16 -0.82 -11.81
C LYS A 97 13.65 -0.54 -12.04
N PHE A 98 14.14 -0.69 -13.27
CA PHE A 98 15.53 -0.40 -13.61
C PHE A 98 15.87 1.10 -13.46
N ALA A 99 15.04 1.97 -14.03
CA ALA A 99 15.18 3.42 -13.92
C ALA A 99 15.05 3.88 -12.45
N ALA A 100 14.11 3.34 -11.70
CA ALA A 100 13.96 3.62 -10.27
C ALA A 100 15.17 3.17 -9.47
N ARG A 101 15.77 2.01 -9.75
CA ARG A 101 17.01 1.58 -9.07
C ARG A 101 18.19 2.52 -9.34
N LEU A 102 18.37 2.92 -10.60
CA LEU A 102 19.43 3.86 -10.97
C LEU A 102 19.17 5.25 -10.36
N ALA A 103 17.94 5.75 -10.47
CA ALA A 103 17.55 7.06 -9.99
C ALA A 103 17.43 7.12 -8.46
N ALA A 104 17.08 6.04 -7.75
CA ALA A 104 17.03 6.00 -6.29
C ALA A 104 18.43 6.16 -5.68
N ARG A 105 19.48 5.68 -6.37
CA ARG A 105 20.88 5.95 -6.00
C ARG A 105 21.24 7.44 -6.12
N VAL A 106 20.53 8.19 -6.96
CA VAL A 106 20.75 9.62 -7.18
C VAL A 106 19.84 10.48 -6.30
N SER A 107 18.54 10.20 -6.27
CA SER A 107 17.55 10.89 -5.45
C SER A 107 16.25 10.07 -5.31
N ARG A 108 16.09 9.39 -4.16
CA ARG A 108 14.82 8.76 -3.71
C ARG A 108 13.63 9.70 -3.85
N ARG A 109 13.78 10.94 -3.38
CA ARG A 109 12.70 11.94 -3.36
C ARG A 109 12.21 12.26 -4.77
N LEU A 110 13.10 12.34 -5.76
CA LEU A 110 12.72 12.62 -7.14
C LEU A 110 11.88 11.49 -7.73
N VAL A 111 12.31 10.24 -7.57
CA VAL A 111 11.60 9.05 -8.07
C VAL A 111 10.18 9.00 -7.50
N LEU A 112 10.07 9.12 -6.17
CA LEU A 112 8.76 9.06 -5.53
C LEU A 112 7.88 10.27 -5.87
N SER A 113 8.48 11.46 -6.10
CA SER A 113 7.73 12.64 -6.55
C SER A 113 7.12 12.45 -7.93
N VAL A 114 7.85 11.85 -8.87
CA VAL A 114 7.32 11.52 -10.21
C VAL A 114 6.17 10.52 -10.11
N TYR A 115 6.33 9.49 -9.27
CA TYR A 115 5.28 8.51 -9.01
C TYR A 115 4.02 9.16 -8.40
N ALA A 116 4.19 9.98 -7.35
CA ALA A 116 3.10 10.72 -6.73
C ALA A 116 2.42 11.71 -7.70
N MET A 117 3.17 12.36 -8.59
CA MET A 117 2.61 13.24 -9.62
C MET A 117 1.67 12.47 -10.57
N ARG A 118 1.98 11.23 -10.92
CA ARG A 118 1.16 10.38 -11.81
C ARG A 118 -0.12 9.91 -11.13
N LEU A 119 -0.03 9.63 -9.83
CA LEU A 119 -1.18 9.23 -9.02
C LEU A 119 -2.06 10.41 -8.60
N HIS A 120 -1.55 11.64 -8.67
CA HIS A 120 -2.29 12.84 -8.27
C HIS A 120 -3.67 12.93 -8.93
N ARG A 121 -4.68 13.27 -8.13
CA ARG A 121 -6.04 13.57 -8.58
C ARG A 121 -6.49 14.90 -7.97
N PRO A 122 -6.96 15.87 -8.77
CA PRO A 122 -7.44 17.15 -8.24
C PRO A 122 -8.53 16.97 -7.18
N GLY A 123 -8.43 17.71 -6.08
CA GLY A 123 -9.41 17.69 -4.99
C GLY A 123 -9.33 16.49 -4.03
N VAL A 124 -8.61 15.44 -4.39
CA VAL A 124 -8.59 14.16 -3.65
C VAL A 124 -7.21 13.91 -3.03
N PHE A 125 -7.19 13.25 -1.87
CA PHE A 125 -5.99 12.69 -1.27
C PHE A 125 -5.84 11.22 -1.70
N VAL A 126 -4.72 10.84 -2.29
CA VAL A 126 -4.50 9.48 -2.77
C VAL A 126 -3.62 8.70 -1.80
N VAL A 127 -4.02 7.48 -1.47
CA VAL A 127 -3.24 6.51 -0.70
C VAL A 127 -2.93 5.31 -1.60
N ALA A 128 -1.66 4.98 -1.75
CA ALA A 128 -1.20 3.95 -2.69
C ALA A 128 -0.24 2.94 -2.07
N GLY A 129 -0.22 1.73 -2.62
CA GLY A 129 0.81 0.71 -2.42
C GLY A 129 1.80 0.65 -3.59
N HIS A 130 2.22 -0.57 -3.96
CA HIS A 130 3.01 -0.97 -5.14
C HIS A 130 4.47 -0.50 -5.18
N ALA A 131 4.75 0.72 -4.71
CA ALA A 131 6.10 1.27 -4.77
C ALA A 131 7.04 0.69 -3.69
N HIS A 132 6.53 -0.08 -2.72
CA HIS A 132 7.28 -0.58 -1.55
C HIS A 132 8.06 0.52 -0.80
N ALA A 133 7.52 1.74 -0.81
CA ALA A 133 8.09 2.92 -0.17
C ALA A 133 7.10 3.48 0.84
N LEU A 134 7.59 3.94 1.99
CA LEU A 134 6.81 4.65 2.99
C LEU A 134 7.10 6.14 2.84
N TRP A 135 6.14 6.87 2.26
CA TRP A 135 6.40 8.26 1.90
C TRP A 135 5.13 9.07 1.73
N TYR A 136 5.29 10.39 1.81
CA TYR A 136 4.22 11.35 1.61
C TYR A 136 4.71 12.54 0.80
N SER A 137 3.92 12.94 -0.20
CA SER A 137 4.07 14.20 -0.91
C SER A 137 2.91 15.13 -0.63
N ARG A 138 3.20 16.24 0.07
CA ARG A 138 2.24 17.34 0.27
C ARG A 138 1.86 18.01 -1.05
N ALA A 139 2.80 18.17 -1.97
CA ALA A 139 2.57 18.87 -3.24
C ALA A 139 1.57 18.12 -4.13
N PHE A 140 1.59 16.78 -4.10
CA PHE A 140 0.70 15.95 -4.91
C PHE A 140 -0.48 15.35 -4.10
N ARG A 141 -0.52 15.57 -2.78
CA ARG A 141 -1.49 14.96 -1.85
C ARG A 141 -1.56 13.43 -2.02
N VAL A 142 -0.39 12.79 -2.04
CA VAL A 142 -0.26 11.33 -2.18
C VAL A 142 0.55 10.78 -1.03
N ALA A 143 0.04 9.74 -0.37
CA ALA A 143 0.77 8.90 0.57
C ALA A 143 1.01 7.51 -0.02
N ILE A 144 2.17 6.92 0.29
CA ILE A 144 2.57 5.58 -0.10
C ILE A 144 2.79 4.77 1.18
N VAL A 145 2.12 3.61 1.29
CA VAL A 145 1.90 2.88 2.56
C VAL A 145 3.03 1.92 2.93
N GLY A 146 4.11 1.86 2.15
CA GLY A 146 5.15 0.85 2.33
C GLY A 146 4.65 -0.53 1.93
N SER A 147 5.27 -1.58 2.48
CA SER A 147 4.93 -2.98 2.18
C SER A 147 4.93 -3.84 3.44
N LEU A 148 4.01 -4.80 3.52
CA LEU A 148 4.06 -5.84 4.56
C LEU A 148 4.95 -7.02 4.18
N SER A 149 5.35 -7.16 2.92
CA SER A 149 6.17 -8.28 2.48
C SER A 149 7.60 -8.25 3.01
N THR A 150 8.22 -9.43 3.04
CA THR A 150 9.65 -9.58 3.33
C THR A 150 10.51 -8.84 2.29
N LYS A 151 11.67 -8.36 2.72
CA LYS A 151 12.57 -7.57 1.87
C LYS A 151 13.07 -8.40 0.69
N SER A 152 13.05 -7.80 -0.51
CA SER A 152 13.52 -8.43 -1.75
C SER A 152 14.51 -7.53 -2.48
N SER A 153 15.64 -8.10 -2.92
CA SER A 153 16.62 -7.41 -3.77
C SER A 153 16.08 -7.05 -5.16
N SER A 154 14.95 -7.64 -5.55
CA SER A 154 14.28 -7.37 -6.82
C SER A 154 13.60 -5.99 -6.88
N ARG A 155 13.38 -5.34 -5.72
CA ARG A 155 12.61 -4.10 -5.60
C ARG A 155 13.49 -2.86 -5.44
N PRO A 156 13.08 -1.69 -5.97
CA PRO A 156 13.82 -0.44 -5.81
C PRO A 156 13.75 0.12 -4.38
N PHE A 157 12.65 -0.14 -3.67
CA PHE A 157 12.43 0.21 -2.27
C PHE A 157 11.96 -1.04 -1.51
N ASN A 158 12.23 -1.10 -0.21
CA ASN A 158 11.87 -2.21 0.68
C ASN A 158 11.46 -1.66 2.05
N GLU A 159 10.74 -0.54 2.03
CA GLU A 159 10.31 0.15 3.23
C GLU A 159 9.04 -0.51 3.71
N GLN A 160 9.13 -1.10 4.89
CA GLN A 160 8.01 -1.81 5.49
C GLN A 160 7.12 -0.81 6.22
N GLY A 161 5.81 -1.03 6.20
CA GLY A 161 4.89 -0.17 6.90
C GLY A 161 3.43 -0.48 6.61
N TYR A 162 2.57 0.23 7.32
CA TYR A 162 1.13 0.22 7.13
C TYR A 162 0.55 1.60 7.43
N ALA A 163 -0.74 1.78 7.16
CA ALA A 163 -1.39 3.07 7.35
C ALA A 163 -2.74 2.95 8.06
N ILE A 164 -3.04 3.93 8.91
CA ILE A 164 -4.28 4.06 9.65
C ILE A 164 -4.98 5.34 9.20
N LEU A 165 -6.26 5.25 8.85
CA LEU A 165 -7.12 6.41 8.60
C LEU A 165 -8.12 6.51 9.76
N SER A 166 -7.98 7.54 10.58
CA SER A 166 -8.90 7.82 11.70
C SER A 166 -9.46 9.22 11.55
N GLY A 167 -10.77 9.32 11.27
CA GLY A 167 -11.40 10.58 10.88
C GLY A 167 -10.70 11.19 9.66
N GLU A 168 -10.24 12.44 9.78
CA GLU A 168 -9.48 13.15 8.74
C GLU A 168 -7.95 13.05 8.91
N SER A 169 -7.47 12.10 9.70
CA SER A 169 -6.04 11.88 9.93
C SER A 169 -5.59 10.57 9.32
N LEU A 170 -4.63 10.65 8.40
CA LEU A 170 -3.89 9.52 7.87
C LEU A 170 -2.53 9.43 8.58
N THR A 171 -2.24 8.27 9.18
CA THR A 171 -0.98 7.99 9.85
C THR A 171 -0.25 6.87 9.14
N LEU A 172 1.04 7.05 8.85
CA LEU A 172 1.94 5.99 8.35
C LEU A 172 2.82 5.50 9.50
N LYS A 173 2.93 4.17 9.66
CA LYS A 173 3.64 3.53 10.78
C LYS A 173 4.54 2.40 10.28
N VAL A 174 5.63 2.14 11.02
CA VAL A 174 6.56 1.02 10.80
C VAL A 174 6.51 -0.02 11.92
N ASP A 175 5.98 0.37 13.08
CA ASP A 175 5.62 -0.47 14.21
C ASP A 175 4.53 0.24 15.05
N PRO A 176 3.98 -0.36 16.13
CA PRO A 176 2.91 0.26 16.93
C PRO A 176 3.29 1.57 17.64
N ASP A 177 4.56 1.77 17.97
CA ASP A 177 5.02 2.92 18.77
C ASP A 177 5.68 4.00 17.89
N ASP A 178 6.11 3.65 16.68
CA ASP A 178 6.82 4.53 15.76
C ASP A 178 5.92 5.11 14.66
N LEU A 179 5.58 6.39 14.85
CA LEU A 179 4.86 7.22 13.90
C LEU A 179 5.83 7.87 12.92
N VAL A 180 5.74 7.49 11.65
CA VAL A 180 6.56 8.09 10.60
C VAL A 180 6.01 9.45 10.18
N VAL A 181 4.70 9.53 9.95
CA VAL A 181 4.04 10.79 9.61
C VAL A 181 2.55 10.72 9.94
N SER A 182 2.00 11.84 10.42
CA SER A 182 0.57 12.10 10.53
C SER A 182 0.17 13.23 9.58
N ILE A 183 -0.91 13.02 8.82
CA ILE A 183 -1.32 13.86 7.70
C ILE A 183 -2.80 14.15 7.84
N LYS A 184 -3.17 15.43 7.84
CA LYS A 184 -4.57 15.84 7.68
C LYS A 184 -4.98 15.73 6.21
N VAL A 185 -6.00 14.93 5.90
CA VAL A 185 -6.42 14.59 4.53
C VAL A 185 -7.61 15.37 4.01
#